data_AF-A0A662HFN3-F1
#
_entry.id   AF-A0A662HFN3-F1
#
_cell.length_a   1.000
_cell.length_b   1.000
_cell.length_c   1.000
_cell.angle_alpha   90.00
_cell.angle_beta   90.00
_cell.angle_gamma   90.00
#
_symmetry.space_group_name_H-M   'P 1'
#
loop_
_entity.id
_entity.type
_entity.pdbx_description
1 polymer ?
#
loop_
_entity_poly.entity_id
_entity_poly.type
_entity_poly.pdbx_seq_one_letter_code
_entity_poly.pdbx_strand_id
1 'polypeptide(L)'
;MGESYKILGGIGYILSLIPFINFIGGILAGIGWLGLGKKTGDGVFKATGVLMIISSILGLGLLIAVFSTMGAMPTVGSPEEIMGILAGLTVTLIIIGCVAAVIGIVMFILQVVSFFRAGKKFNNGAFKAAGWLSIVFVLLAIIGVVILIVAVFSIAGGAPEEQLGLSLIGSIGMIVLGLVLGVIVNILAAVGFFTLKVEVAPLPPATYPYYQPPPPPPPSYQFLH
;
A
#
# COMPACT_ATOMS: atom_id res chain seq x y z
N MET A 1 1.27 18.83 13.53
CA MET A 1 1.24 17.77 12.49
C MET A 1 0.07 16.77 12.69
N GLY A 2 -1.11 17.21 13.15
CA GLY A 2 -2.12 16.28 13.73
C GLY A 2 -2.94 15.42 12.75
N GLU A 3 -2.94 15.76 11.46
CA GLU A 3 -3.81 15.14 10.44
C GLU A 3 -3.08 14.82 9.11
N SER A 4 -1.79 15.14 8.97
CA SER A 4 -1.07 15.00 7.70
C SER A 4 -1.10 13.57 7.15
N TYR A 5 -1.11 12.55 8.01
CA TYR A 5 -1.21 11.15 7.59
C TYR A 5 -2.55 10.81 6.91
N LYS A 6 -3.64 11.54 7.20
CA LYS A 6 -4.92 11.37 6.49
C LYS A 6 -4.79 11.83 5.05
N ILE A 7 -4.22 13.03 4.87
CA ILE A 7 -4.04 13.64 3.55
C ILE A 7 -3.05 12.83 2.72
N LEU A 8 -1.89 12.49 3.29
CA LEU A 8 -0.86 11.70 2.62
C LEU A 8 -1.37 10.30 2.27
N GLY A 9 -2.10 9.65 3.19
CA GLY A 9 -2.74 8.36 2.93
C GLY A 9 -3.72 8.44 1.78
N GLY A 10 -4.65 9.41 1.83
CA GLY A 10 -5.69 9.59 0.82
C GLY A 10 -5.14 9.93 -0.57
N ILE A 11 -4.25 10.93 -0.65
CA ILE A 11 -3.57 11.30 -1.90
C ILE A 11 -2.71 10.13 -2.41
N GLY A 12 -2.04 9.41 -1.51
CA GLY A 12 -1.24 8.25 -1.88
C GLY A 12 -2.03 7.21 -2.65
N TYR A 13 -3.20 6.82 -2.14
CA TYR A 13 -4.09 5.88 -2.83
C TYR A 13 -4.64 6.41 -4.16
N ILE A 14 -4.85 7.73 -4.31
CA ILE A 14 -5.25 8.33 -5.59
C ILE A 14 -4.10 8.25 -6.59
N LEU A 15 -2.89 8.65 -6.20
CA LEU A 15 -1.72 8.63 -7.09
C LEU A 15 -1.30 7.21 -7.46
N SER A 16 -1.59 6.21 -6.61
CA SER A 16 -1.38 4.79 -6.92
C SER A 16 -2.18 4.30 -8.14
N LEU A 17 -3.23 5.03 -8.55
CA LEU A 17 -4.03 4.72 -9.74
C LEU A 17 -3.40 5.20 -11.05
N ILE A 18 -2.43 6.12 -10.97
CA ILE A 18 -1.84 6.76 -12.15
C ILE A 18 -0.57 6.00 -12.51
N PRO A 19 -0.48 5.38 -13.70
CA PRO A 19 0.72 4.70 -14.15
C PRO A 19 1.95 5.61 -14.09
N PHE A 20 3.13 5.00 -13.90
CA PHE A 20 4.44 5.66 -13.82
C PHE A 20 4.68 6.53 -12.58
N ILE A 21 3.65 7.08 -11.94
CA ILE A 21 3.77 7.81 -10.67
C ILE A 21 3.20 7.05 -9.47
N ASN A 22 2.66 5.86 -9.72
CA ASN A 22 2.07 4.98 -8.72
C ASN A 22 3.04 4.63 -7.56
N PHE A 23 4.36 4.64 -7.81
CA PHE A 23 5.36 4.46 -6.76
C PHE A 23 5.35 5.61 -5.74
N ILE A 24 5.12 6.85 -6.18
CA ILE A 24 4.93 8.01 -5.30
C ILE A 24 3.65 7.80 -4.47
N GLY A 25 2.58 7.34 -5.13
CA GLY A 25 1.34 6.99 -4.46
C GLY A 25 1.53 5.96 -3.35
N GLY A 26 2.23 4.86 -3.65
CA GLY A 26 2.51 3.81 -2.68
C GLY A 26 3.38 4.29 -1.50
N ILE A 27 4.34 5.18 -1.75
CA ILE A 27 5.15 5.80 -0.69
C ILE A 27 4.26 6.68 0.21
N LEU A 28 3.44 7.55 -0.36
CA LEU A 28 2.56 8.45 0.40
C LEU A 28 1.50 7.69 1.19
N ALA A 29 0.90 6.66 0.58
CA ALA A 29 -0.03 5.76 1.25
C ALA A 29 0.66 5.03 2.42
N GLY A 30 1.90 4.59 2.21
CA GLY A 30 2.73 3.99 3.24
C GLY A 30 3.04 4.95 4.40
N ILE A 31 3.36 6.22 4.10
CA ILE A 31 3.53 7.26 5.12
C ILE A 31 2.22 7.50 5.87
N GLY A 32 1.07 7.48 5.19
CA GLY A 32 -0.26 7.57 5.80
C GLY A 32 -0.51 6.46 6.82
N TRP A 33 -0.26 5.21 6.46
CA TRP A 33 -0.37 4.06 7.37
C TRP A 33 0.61 4.12 8.54
N LEU A 34 1.87 4.48 8.27
CA LEU A 34 2.88 4.67 9.30
C LEU A 34 2.47 5.76 10.31
N GLY A 35 1.97 6.89 9.82
CA GLY A 35 1.49 7.98 10.66
C GLY A 35 0.29 7.57 11.51
N LEU A 36 -0.68 6.86 10.91
CA LEU A 36 -1.84 6.32 11.63
C LEU A 36 -1.41 5.29 12.69
N GLY A 37 -0.49 4.40 12.37
CA GLY A 37 0.06 3.41 13.30
C GLY A 37 0.84 4.03 14.46
N LYS A 38 1.63 5.08 14.20
CA LYS A 38 2.31 5.84 15.25
C LYS A 38 1.32 6.54 16.17
N LYS A 39 0.31 7.22 15.62
CA LYS A 39 -0.71 7.94 16.39
C LYS A 39 -1.55 7.00 17.28
N THR A 40 -1.77 5.77 16.84
CA THR A 40 -2.72 4.84 17.46
C THR A 40 -2.07 3.66 18.18
N GLY A 41 -0.73 3.62 18.20
CA GLY A 41 0.06 2.54 18.77
C GLY A 41 0.01 1.21 17.99
N ASP A 42 -0.70 1.14 16.86
CA ASP A 42 -1.00 -0.13 16.17
C ASP A 42 0.19 -0.60 15.30
N GLY A 43 0.76 -1.76 15.65
CA GLY A 43 1.88 -2.36 14.93
C GLY A 43 1.56 -2.81 13.50
N VAL A 44 0.32 -3.22 13.21
CA VAL A 44 -0.07 -3.69 11.88
C VAL A 44 -0.15 -2.54 10.88
N PHE A 45 -0.66 -1.37 11.30
CA PHE A 45 -0.63 -0.17 10.48
C PHE A 45 0.82 0.27 10.19
N LYS A 46 1.70 0.21 11.20
CA LYS A 46 3.12 0.54 10.99
C LYS A 46 3.77 -0.40 9.98
N ALA A 47 3.60 -1.71 10.16
CA ALA A 47 4.15 -2.73 9.26
C ALA A 47 3.63 -2.58 7.83
N THR A 48 2.32 -2.35 7.67
CA THR A 48 1.70 -2.07 6.36
C THR A 48 2.36 -0.89 5.69
N GLY A 49 2.54 0.22 6.43
CA GLY A 49 3.14 1.42 5.86
C GLY A 49 4.61 1.23 5.47
N VAL A 50 5.41 0.54 6.29
CA VAL A 50 6.80 0.20 5.94
C VAL A 50 6.84 -0.66 4.67
N LEU A 51 6.02 -1.72 4.61
CA LEU A 51 6.04 -2.64 3.47
C LEU A 51 5.52 -1.98 2.19
N MET A 52 4.55 -1.07 2.26
CA MET A 52 4.14 -0.28 1.09
C MET A 52 5.28 0.58 0.55
N ILE A 53 6.06 1.24 1.43
CA ILE A 53 7.22 2.04 1.02
C ILE A 53 8.28 1.15 0.37
N ILE A 54 8.66 0.05 1.04
CA ILE A 54 9.66 -0.90 0.53
C ILE A 54 9.23 -1.46 -0.83
N SER A 55 7.97 -1.91 -0.94
CA SER A 55 7.43 -2.47 -2.19
C SER A 55 7.45 -1.44 -3.32
N SER A 56 7.18 -0.17 -3.01
CA SER A 56 7.17 0.91 -4.01
C SER A 56 8.58 1.25 -4.49
N ILE A 57 9.57 1.28 -3.59
CA ILE A 57 10.99 1.50 -3.93
C ILE A 57 11.53 0.31 -4.75
N LEU A 58 11.21 -0.92 -4.35
CA LEU A 58 11.57 -2.13 -5.10
C LEU A 58 10.96 -2.13 -6.50
N GLY A 59 9.68 -1.78 -6.62
CA GLY A 59 9.00 -1.67 -7.91
C GLY A 59 9.64 -0.61 -8.82
N LEU A 60 10.01 0.55 -8.27
CA LEU A 60 10.75 1.58 -9.01
C LEU A 60 12.13 1.08 -9.45
N GLY A 61 12.86 0.39 -8.57
CA GLY A 61 14.16 -0.19 -8.90
C GLY A 61 14.09 -1.19 -10.05
N LEU A 62 13.05 -2.06 -10.05
CA LEU A 62 12.78 -2.99 -11.14
C LEU A 62 12.48 -2.25 -12.45
N LEU A 63 11.67 -1.19 -12.39
CA LEU A 63 11.33 -0.37 -13.55
C LEU A 63 12.58 0.27 -14.16
N ILE A 64 13.44 0.87 -13.32
CA ILE A 64 14.70 1.48 -13.75
C ILE A 64 15.59 0.42 -14.40
N ALA A 65 15.75 -0.77 -13.80
CA ALA A 65 16.55 -1.85 -14.37
C ALA A 65 16.07 -2.25 -15.77
N VAL A 66 14.75 -2.43 -15.95
CA VAL A 66 14.17 -2.76 -17.27
C VAL A 66 14.45 -1.65 -18.29
N PHE A 67 14.17 -0.39 -17.96
CA PHE A 67 14.37 0.71 -18.90
C PHE A 67 15.85 0.95 -19.23
N SER A 68 16.75 0.82 -18.26
CA SER A 68 18.18 0.91 -18.50
C SER A 68 18.66 -0.18 -19.45
N THR A 69 18.19 -1.42 -19.30
CA THR A 69 18.53 -2.51 -20.22
C THR A 69 17.93 -2.30 -21.61
N MET A 70 16.67 -1.88 -21.70
CA MET A 70 16.03 -1.59 -22.98
C MET A 70 16.71 -0.42 -23.71
N GLY A 71 17.14 0.62 -22.98
CA GLY A 71 17.86 1.76 -23.53
C GLY A 71 19.26 1.41 -24.04
N ALA A 72 19.88 0.32 -23.57
CA ALA A 72 21.17 -0.15 -24.04
C ALA A 72 21.08 -1.04 -25.29
N MET A 73 19.91 -1.61 -25.61
CA MET A 73 19.74 -2.49 -26.77
C MET A 73 20.10 -1.88 -28.13
N PRO A 74 19.84 -0.58 -28.42
CA PRO A 74 20.23 0.03 -29.69
C PRO A 74 21.75 0.16 -29.89
N THR A 75 22.56 -0.09 -28.85
CA THR A 75 24.03 0.06 -28.90
C THR A 75 24.78 -1.26 -29.08
N VAL A 76 24.08 -2.40 -29.10
CA VAL A 76 24.68 -3.72 -29.37
C VAL A 76 24.45 -4.13 -30.82
N GLY A 77 25.50 -4.66 -31.44
CA GLY A 77 25.55 -4.87 -32.89
C GLY A 77 25.30 -6.31 -33.32
N SER A 78 25.47 -7.29 -32.43
CA SER A 78 25.33 -8.70 -32.74
C SER A 78 24.10 -9.36 -32.11
N PRO A 79 23.43 -10.30 -32.79
CA PRO A 79 22.34 -11.10 -32.21
C PRO A 79 22.74 -11.83 -30.92
N GLU A 80 24.00 -12.26 -30.80
CA GLU A 80 24.51 -12.97 -29.62
C GLU A 80 24.60 -12.06 -28.39
N GLU A 81 25.03 -10.80 -28.56
CA GLU A 81 25.02 -9.80 -27.49
C GLU A 81 23.60 -9.45 -27.03
N ILE A 82 22.66 -9.31 -27.98
CA ILE A 82 21.25 -9.07 -27.67
C ILE A 82 20.68 -10.24 -26.85
N MET A 83 20.94 -11.48 -27.26
CA MET A 83 20.50 -12.67 -26.53
C MET A 83 21.15 -12.76 -25.14
N GLY A 84 22.42 -12.40 -25.00
CA GLY A 84 23.11 -12.33 -23.70
C GLY A 84 22.49 -11.31 -22.75
N ILE A 85 22.17 -10.11 -23.26
CA ILE A 85 21.49 -9.05 -22.49
C ILE A 85 20.09 -9.50 -22.07
N LEU A 86 19.31 -10.09 -22.98
CA LEU A 86 17.97 -10.59 -22.70
C LEU A 86 17.99 -11.74 -21.70
N ALA A 87 18.95 -12.65 -21.79
CA ALA A 87 19.13 -13.74 -20.83
C ALA A 87 19.49 -13.20 -19.43
N GLY A 88 20.43 -12.25 -19.35
CA GLY A 88 20.79 -11.60 -18.09
C GLY A 88 19.62 -10.82 -17.45
N LEU A 89 18.86 -10.11 -18.27
CA LEU A 89 17.62 -9.44 -17.85
C LEU A 89 16.61 -10.47 -17.34
N THR A 90 16.40 -11.57 -18.06
CA THR A 90 15.46 -12.63 -17.67
C THR A 90 15.81 -13.22 -16.30
N VAL A 91 17.08 -13.57 -16.08
CA VAL A 91 17.53 -14.09 -14.77
C VAL A 91 17.32 -13.05 -13.66
N THR A 92 17.67 -11.79 -13.93
CA THR A 92 17.49 -10.68 -12.98
C THR A 92 16.00 -10.48 -12.63
N LEU A 93 15.14 -10.49 -13.65
CA LEU A 93 13.69 -10.36 -13.49
C LEU A 93 13.10 -11.54 -12.72
N ILE A 94 13.58 -12.77 -12.93
CA ILE A 94 13.14 -13.94 -12.16
C ILE A 94 13.52 -13.76 -10.68
N ILE A 95 14.78 -13.47 -10.38
CA ILE A 95 15.27 -13.37 -8.99
C ILE A 95 14.56 -12.23 -8.25
N ILE A 96 14.60 -11.01 -8.81
CA ILE A 96 13.99 -9.85 -8.17
C ILE A 96 12.46 -9.97 -8.19
N GLY A 97 11.89 -10.53 -9.25
CA GLY A 97 10.46 -10.78 -9.37
C GLY A 97 9.94 -11.73 -8.30
N CYS A 98 10.65 -12.82 -7.99
CA CYS A 98 10.30 -13.72 -6.90
C CYS A 98 10.31 -13.00 -5.54
N VAL A 99 11.34 -12.20 -5.26
CA VAL A 99 11.44 -11.41 -4.01
C VAL A 99 10.30 -10.39 -3.93
N ALA A 100 10.06 -9.65 -5.00
CA ALA A 100 9.00 -8.66 -5.10
C ALA A 100 7.61 -9.30 -4.95
N ALA A 101 7.39 -10.50 -5.50
CA ALA A 101 6.14 -11.23 -5.37
C ALA A 101 5.87 -11.63 -3.91
N VAL A 102 6.86 -12.19 -3.21
CA VAL A 102 6.71 -12.55 -1.78
C VAL A 102 6.42 -11.32 -0.94
N ILE A 103 7.18 -10.24 -1.12
CA ILE A 103 6.97 -8.99 -0.40
C ILE A 103 5.59 -8.40 -0.73
N GLY A 104 5.20 -8.41 -2.00
CA GLY A 104 3.92 -7.91 -2.48
C GLY A 104 2.73 -8.66 -1.88
N ILE A 105 2.81 -9.99 -1.78
CA ILE A 105 1.79 -10.83 -1.13
C ILE A 105 1.67 -10.47 0.35
N VAL A 106 2.79 -10.41 1.07
CA VAL A 106 2.79 -10.06 2.50
C VAL A 106 2.24 -8.64 2.72
N MET A 107 2.66 -7.69 1.90
CA MET A 107 2.17 -6.31 1.92
C MET A 107 0.66 -6.24 1.69
N PHE A 108 0.16 -6.96 0.67
CA PHE A 108 -1.26 -7.02 0.36
C PHE A 108 -2.08 -7.61 1.52
N ILE A 109 -1.62 -8.73 2.11
CA ILE A 109 -2.30 -9.34 3.28
C ILE A 109 -2.39 -8.32 4.42
N LEU A 110 -1.27 -7.66 4.76
CA LEU A 110 -1.27 -6.66 5.82
C LEU A 110 -2.14 -5.44 5.49
N GLN A 111 -2.20 -5.04 4.23
CA GLN A 111 -3.08 -3.97 3.76
C GLN A 111 -4.56 -4.32 3.99
N VAL A 112 -4.97 -5.54 3.62
CA VAL A 112 -6.33 -6.04 3.87
C VAL A 112 -6.64 -6.09 5.36
N VAL A 113 -5.73 -6.62 6.18
CA VAL A 113 -5.89 -6.63 7.64
C VAL A 113 -5.99 -5.20 8.19
N SER A 114 -5.20 -4.27 7.66
CA SER A 114 -5.24 -2.86 8.03
C SER A 114 -6.56 -2.19 7.67
N PHE A 115 -7.16 -2.52 6.53
CA PHE A 115 -8.50 -2.06 6.17
C PHE A 115 -9.54 -2.51 7.20
N PHE A 116 -9.58 -3.79 7.56
CA PHE A 116 -10.53 -4.27 8.56
C PHE A 116 -10.27 -3.69 9.95
N ARG A 117 -8.99 -3.59 10.37
CA ARG A 117 -8.64 -2.97 11.65
C ARG A 117 -9.04 -1.51 11.70
N ALA A 118 -8.72 -0.71 10.67
CA ALA A 118 -9.08 0.70 10.62
C ALA A 118 -10.61 0.88 10.54
N GLY A 119 -11.27 0.04 9.73
CA GLY A 119 -12.72 0.00 9.63
C GLY A 119 -13.41 -0.27 10.97
N LYS A 120 -12.91 -1.23 11.76
CA LYS A 120 -13.42 -1.54 13.10
C LYS A 120 -13.08 -0.44 14.11
N LYS A 121 -11.80 -0.04 14.19
CA LYS A 121 -11.28 0.88 15.21
C LYS A 121 -11.86 2.29 15.09
N PHE A 122 -12.09 2.77 13.87
CA PHE A 122 -12.59 4.13 13.61
C PHE A 122 -14.03 4.15 13.09
N ASN A 123 -14.72 3.01 13.13
CA ASN A 123 -16.05 2.82 12.51
C ASN A 123 -16.14 3.37 11.08
N ASN A 124 -15.12 3.12 10.26
CA ASN A 124 -15.02 3.68 8.91
C ASN A 124 -15.58 2.68 7.87
N GLY A 125 -16.69 3.02 7.25
CA GLY A 125 -17.36 2.17 6.25
C GLY A 125 -16.53 1.94 4.98
N ALA A 126 -15.77 2.95 4.53
CA ALA A 126 -14.98 2.85 3.31
C ALA A 126 -13.82 1.86 3.46
N PHE A 127 -13.13 1.84 4.60
CA PHE A 127 -12.12 0.81 4.87
C PHE A 127 -12.72 -0.59 5.01
N LYS A 128 -13.89 -0.74 5.64
CA LYS A 128 -14.57 -2.05 5.68
C LYS A 128 -14.89 -2.55 4.27
N ALA A 129 -15.43 -1.68 3.42
CA ALA A 129 -15.75 -2.00 2.03
C ALA A 129 -14.49 -2.34 1.22
N ALA A 130 -13.40 -1.56 1.37
CA ALA A 130 -12.12 -1.85 0.73
C ALA A 130 -11.60 -3.24 1.11
N GLY A 131 -11.61 -3.59 2.40
CA GLY A 131 -11.21 -4.91 2.89
C GLY A 131 -12.01 -6.06 2.28
N TRP A 132 -13.34 -5.92 2.24
CA TRP A 132 -14.21 -6.95 1.63
C TRP A 132 -13.99 -7.08 0.12
N LEU A 133 -13.88 -5.97 -0.61
CA LEU A 133 -13.60 -6.01 -2.05
C LEU A 133 -12.21 -6.58 -2.35
N SER A 134 -11.22 -6.37 -1.47
CA SER A 134 -9.92 -7.04 -1.61
C SER A 134 -10.03 -8.56 -1.47
N ILE A 135 -10.90 -9.09 -0.60
CA ILE A 135 -11.16 -10.54 -0.52
C ILE A 135 -11.79 -11.03 -1.82
N VAL A 136 -12.82 -10.34 -2.33
CA VAL A 136 -13.46 -10.68 -3.61
C VAL A 136 -12.45 -10.66 -4.76
N PHE A 137 -11.57 -9.65 -4.79
CA PHE A 137 -10.49 -9.56 -5.76
C PHE A 137 -9.57 -10.78 -5.72
N VAL A 138 -9.16 -11.26 -4.54
CA VAL A 138 -8.34 -12.47 -4.42
C VAL A 138 -9.07 -13.70 -4.96
N LEU A 139 -10.36 -13.87 -4.65
CA LEU A 139 -11.15 -15.00 -5.15
C LEU A 139 -11.22 -14.98 -6.68
N LEU A 140 -11.44 -13.82 -7.29
CA LEU A 140 -11.44 -13.67 -8.74
C LEU A 140 -10.06 -13.89 -9.35
N ALA A 141 -9.00 -13.44 -8.68
CA ALA A 141 -7.63 -13.70 -9.12
C ALA A 141 -7.31 -15.19 -9.12
N ILE A 142 -7.72 -15.94 -8.10
CA ILE A 142 -7.57 -17.40 -8.05
C ILE A 142 -8.31 -18.06 -9.22
N ILE A 143 -9.56 -17.67 -9.46
CA ILE A 143 -10.35 -18.18 -10.60
C ILE A 143 -9.63 -17.86 -11.92
N GLY A 144 -9.15 -16.64 -12.09
CA GLY A 144 -8.39 -16.22 -13.27
C GLY A 144 -7.13 -17.03 -13.49
N VAL A 145 -6.36 -17.32 -12.43
CA VAL A 145 -5.16 -18.17 -12.50
C VAL A 145 -5.53 -19.60 -12.89
N VAL A 146 -6.61 -20.17 -12.35
CA VAL A 146 -7.07 -21.51 -12.74
C VAL A 146 -7.44 -21.54 -14.22
N ILE A 147 -8.17 -20.54 -14.72
CA ILE A 147 -8.52 -20.42 -16.15
C ILE A 147 -7.26 -20.33 -17.00
N LEU A 148 -6.28 -19.52 -16.59
CA LEU A 148 -5.00 -19.37 -17.29
C LEU A 148 -4.24 -20.71 -17.35
N ILE A 149 -4.19 -21.46 -16.26
CA ILE A 149 -3.56 -22.78 -16.21
C ILE A 149 -4.24 -23.74 -17.20
N VAL A 150 -5.57 -23.81 -17.19
CA VAL A 150 -6.34 -24.63 -18.14
C VAL A 150 -6.06 -24.22 -19.58
N ALA A 151 -5.98 -22.91 -19.86
CA ALA A 151 -5.66 -22.39 -21.19
C ALA A 151 -4.26 -22.84 -21.66
N VAL A 152 -3.25 -22.72 -20.80
CA VAL A 152 -1.86 -23.14 -21.11
C VAL A 152 -1.79 -24.64 -21.41
N PHE A 153 -2.45 -25.47 -20.59
CA PHE A 153 -2.51 -26.92 -20.86
C PHE A 153 -3.29 -27.26 -22.12
N SER A 154 -4.33 -26.49 -22.46
CA SER A 154 -5.09 -26.67 -23.69
C SER A 154 -4.24 -26.37 -24.94
N ILE A 155 -3.38 -25.34 -24.88
CA ILE A 155 -2.41 -25.04 -25.94
C ILE A 155 -1.44 -26.21 -26.11
N ALA A 156 -0.84 -26.68 -25.02
CA ALA A 156 0.11 -27.78 -25.05
C ALA A 156 -0.51 -29.11 -25.54
N GLY A 157 -1.82 -29.29 -25.32
CA GLY A 157 -2.58 -30.46 -25.76
C GLY A 157 -3.15 -30.38 -27.18
N GLY A 158 -2.89 -29.30 -27.93
CA GLY A 158 -3.40 -29.13 -29.30
C GLY A 158 -4.90 -28.86 -29.39
N ALA A 159 -5.46 -28.14 -28.40
CA ALA A 159 -6.88 -27.79 -28.39
C ALA A 159 -7.29 -26.95 -29.63
N PRO A 160 -8.55 -27.07 -30.09
CA PRO A 160 -9.06 -26.27 -31.20
C PRO A 160 -8.90 -24.76 -30.98
N GLU A 161 -8.62 -24.01 -32.05
CA GLU A 161 -8.42 -22.55 -32.00
C GLU A 161 -9.59 -21.79 -31.35
N GLU A 162 -10.82 -22.25 -31.55
CA GLU A 162 -12.02 -21.67 -30.95
C GLU A 162 -12.00 -21.76 -29.40
N GLN A 163 -11.55 -22.90 -28.86
CA GLN A 163 -11.40 -23.10 -27.41
C GLN A 163 -10.28 -22.25 -26.82
N LEU A 164 -9.19 -22.05 -27.58
CA LEU A 164 -8.10 -21.14 -27.22
C LEU A 164 -8.56 -19.69 -27.21
N GLY A 165 -9.34 -19.27 -28.22
CA GLY A 165 -9.92 -17.93 -28.33
C GLY A 165 -10.85 -17.60 -27.16
N LEU A 166 -11.77 -18.51 -26.82
CA LEU A 166 -12.67 -18.38 -25.66
C LEU A 166 -11.90 -18.28 -24.33
N SER A 167 -10.84 -19.08 -24.16
CA SER A 167 -10.01 -19.07 -22.95
C SER A 167 -9.21 -17.77 -22.81
N LEU A 168 -8.70 -17.23 -23.92
CA LEU A 168 -7.99 -15.95 -23.94
C LEU A 168 -8.94 -14.78 -23.63
N ILE A 169 -10.13 -14.74 -24.25
CA ILE A 169 -11.15 -13.71 -23.94
C ILE A 169 -11.57 -13.79 -22.47
N GLY A 170 -11.78 -15.00 -21.94
CA GLY A 170 -12.11 -15.22 -20.54
C GLY A 170 -11.03 -14.71 -19.57
N SER A 171 -9.76 -15.01 -19.85
CA SER A 171 -8.64 -14.54 -19.03
C SER A 171 -8.47 -13.01 -19.08
N ILE A 172 -8.60 -12.39 -20.26
CA ILE A 172 -8.59 -10.93 -20.41
C ILE A 172 -9.75 -10.31 -19.62
N GLY A 173 -10.96 -10.86 -19.73
CA GLY A 173 -12.14 -10.38 -18.98
C GLY A 173 -11.91 -10.40 -17.47
N MET A 174 -11.31 -11.47 -16.94
CA MET A 174 -10.97 -11.58 -15.52
C MET A 174 -9.88 -10.60 -15.09
N ILE A 175 -8.89 -10.34 -15.93
CA ILE A 175 -7.85 -9.32 -15.68
C ILE A 175 -8.49 -7.93 -15.62
N VAL A 176 -9.31 -7.57 -16.60
CA VAL A 176 -10.00 -6.27 -16.64
C VAL A 176 -10.89 -6.09 -15.42
N LEU A 177 -11.66 -7.12 -15.04
CA LEU A 177 -12.49 -7.09 -13.83
C LEU A 177 -11.64 -6.89 -12.57
N GLY A 178 -10.52 -7.59 -12.46
CA GLY A 178 -9.56 -7.44 -11.38
C GLY A 178 -9.00 -6.00 -11.30
N LEU A 179 -8.64 -5.40 -12.43
CA LEU A 179 -8.16 -4.02 -12.51
C LEU A 179 -9.22 -3.03 -12.03
N VAL A 180 -10.47 -3.18 -12.47
CA VAL A 180 -11.59 -2.32 -12.04
C VAL A 180 -11.81 -2.43 -10.54
N LEU A 181 -11.81 -3.64 -9.98
CA LEU A 181 -11.91 -3.84 -8.53
C LEU A 181 -10.74 -3.22 -7.78
N GLY A 182 -9.51 -3.37 -8.29
CA GLY A 182 -8.33 -2.72 -7.75
C GLY A 182 -8.48 -1.21 -7.69
N VAL A 183 -9.00 -0.58 -8.74
CA VAL A 183 -9.29 0.86 -8.77
C VAL A 183 -10.28 1.24 -7.67
N ILE A 184 -11.40 0.51 -7.56
CA ILE A 184 -12.43 0.77 -6.54
C ILE A 184 -11.86 0.63 -5.12
N VAL A 185 -11.05 -0.41 -4.86
CA VAL A 185 -10.40 -0.62 -3.55
C VAL A 185 -9.51 0.57 -3.19
N ASN A 186 -8.70 1.07 -4.12
CA ASN A 186 -7.85 2.23 -3.89
C ASN A 186 -8.67 3.51 -3.65
N ILE A 187 -9.75 3.73 -4.40
CA ILE A 187 -10.67 4.86 -4.16
C ILE A 187 -11.28 4.78 -2.75
N LEU A 188 -11.79 3.62 -2.36
CA LEU A 188 -12.38 3.41 -1.03
C LEU A 188 -11.34 3.59 0.08
N ALA A 189 -10.11 3.12 -0.13
CA ALA A 189 -9.01 3.36 0.81
C ALA A 189 -8.68 4.86 0.94
N ALA A 190 -8.68 5.60 -0.18
CA ALA A 190 -8.49 7.05 -0.17
C ALA A 190 -9.59 7.76 0.63
N VAL A 191 -10.86 7.44 0.35
CA VAL A 191 -12.02 7.96 1.11
C VAL A 191 -11.90 7.58 2.58
N GLY A 192 -11.48 6.34 2.88
CA GLY A 192 -11.24 5.87 4.24
C GLY A 192 -10.26 6.76 4.99
N PHE A 193 -9.13 7.09 4.37
CA PHE A 193 -8.14 8.00 4.95
C PHE A 193 -8.66 9.42 5.18
N PHE A 194 -9.33 10.01 4.18
CA PHE A 194 -9.88 11.38 4.32
C PHE A 194 -10.99 11.48 5.38
N THR A 195 -11.72 10.40 5.62
CA THR A 195 -12.85 10.35 6.55
C THR A 195 -12.50 9.78 7.93
N LEU A 196 -11.20 9.58 8.23
CA LEU A 196 -10.75 9.09 9.53
C LEU A 196 -11.18 10.03 10.66
N LYS A 197 -12.00 9.52 11.57
CA LYS A 197 -12.34 10.18 12.83
C LYS A 197 -11.35 9.72 13.88
N VAL A 198 -10.35 10.55 14.16
CA VAL A 198 -9.38 10.28 15.22
C VAL A 198 -9.67 11.23 16.36
N GLU A 199 -10.19 10.69 17.46
CA GLU A 199 -10.38 11.45 18.69
C GLU A 199 -9.04 12.07 19.11
N VAL A 200 -9.02 13.40 19.19
CA VAL A 200 -7.90 14.14 19.77
C VAL A 200 -8.15 14.09 21.28
N ALA A 201 -7.24 13.47 22.03
CA ALA A 201 -7.32 13.53 23.49
C ALA A 201 -7.45 15.00 23.93
N PRO A 202 -8.34 15.32 24.88
CA PRO A 202 -8.43 16.67 25.43
C PRO A 202 -7.03 17.13 25.84
N LEU A 203 -6.70 18.40 25.56
CA LEU A 203 -5.46 18.99 26.07
C LEU A 203 -5.41 18.71 27.59
N PRO A 204 -4.23 18.33 28.14
CA PRO A 204 -4.09 18.22 29.58
C PRO A 204 -4.62 19.51 30.21
N PRO A 205 -5.45 19.45 31.27
CA PRO A 205 -5.94 20.65 31.92
C PRO A 205 -4.74 21.55 32.23
N ALA A 206 -4.86 22.84 31.89
CA ALA A 206 -3.81 23.80 32.16
C ALA A 206 -3.40 23.65 33.62
N THR A 207 -2.15 23.28 33.88
CA THR A 207 -1.59 23.35 35.22
C THR A 207 -1.49 24.84 35.55
N TYR A 208 -2.56 25.40 36.11
CA TYR A 208 -2.47 26.69 36.77
C TYR A 208 -1.37 26.55 37.82
N PRO A 209 -0.37 27.45 37.87
CA PRO A 209 0.55 27.45 38.98
C PRO A 209 -0.29 27.51 40.26
N TYR A 210 -0.15 26.51 41.13
CA TYR A 210 -0.78 26.51 42.43
C TYR A 210 -0.52 27.87 43.06
N TYR A 211 -1.58 28.62 43.36
CA TYR A 211 -1.49 29.86 44.10
C TYR A 211 -0.83 29.52 45.43
N GLN A 212 0.48 29.79 45.56
CA GLN A 212 1.13 29.74 46.85
C GLN A 212 0.61 30.93 47.63
N PRO A 213 -0.15 30.73 48.74
CA PRO A 213 -0.54 31.85 49.56
C PRO A 213 0.73 32.57 50.03
N PRO A 214 0.72 33.93 50.07
CA PRO A 214 1.87 34.68 50.52
C PRO A 214 2.27 34.22 51.93
N PRO A 215 3.58 34.13 52.23
CA PRO A 215 4.03 33.72 53.55
C PRO A 215 3.41 34.63 54.61
N PRO A 216 3.04 34.07 55.79
CA PRO A 216 2.44 34.86 56.85
C PRO A 216 3.38 36.01 57.25
N PRO A 217 2.84 37.20 57.56
CA PRO A 217 3.65 38.32 57.97
C PRO A 217 4.50 37.94 59.19
N PRO A 218 5.76 38.42 59.27
CA PRO A 218 6.63 38.15 60.40
C PRO A 218 5.94 38.56 61.72
N PRO A 219 6.17 37.82 62.82
CA PRO A 219 5.64 38.21 64.13
C PRO A 219 6.04 39.65 64.44
N SER A 220 5.04 40.50 64.67
CA SER A 220 5.28 41.82 65.21
C SER A 220 5.85 41.64 66.61
N TYR A 221 7.15 41.85 66.78
CA TYR A 221 7.74 41.99 68.11
C TYR A 221 7.09 43.22 68.76
N GLN A 222 6.12 42.96 69.64
CA GLN A 222 5.69 43.96 70.59
C GLN A 222 6.88 44.18 71.53
N PHE A 223 7.60 45.28 71.33
CA PHE A 223 8.52 45.79 72.33
C PHE A 223 7.70 46.16 73.56
N LEU A 224 7.69 45.27 74.56
CA LEU A 224 7.27 45.60 75.91
C LEU A 224 8.40 46.38 76.57
N HIS A 225 8.14 47.67 76.75
CA HIS A 225 8.75 48.66 77.67
C HIS A 225 10.26 48.63 77.90
#